data_AF-A0A397YUN5-F1
#
_entry.id   AF-A0A397YUN5-F1
#
_cell.length_a   1.000
_cell.length_b   1.000
_cell.length_c   1.000
_cell.angle_alpha   90.00
_cell.angle_beta   90.00
_cell.angle_gamma   90.00
#
_symmetry.space_group_name_H-M   'P 1'
#
loop_
_entity.id
_entity.type
_entity.pdbx_description
1 polymer ?
#
loop_
_entity_poly.entity_id
_entity_poly.type
_entity_poly.pdbx_seq_one_letter_code
_entity_poly.pdbx_strand_id
1 'polypeptide(L)'
;MVDSLFPSTEATVDDASPESRRKRRRISETAKETAESSEINQESLKRWRTNRVQQIYASKLVEALRRVRQRSNDGGKITSAAREIRDTADRVLAASARGTTRWSRAVLATRVRASLKKHKKAKLTGARKPRKDTAAERKRSKLPAVERKLKILGRLVPGCRKVTVPNLLDEATDYIAALEMQVRAMESLAELLAAAAPRSTLTRP
;
A
#
# COMPACT_ATOMS: atom_id res chain seq x y z
N MET A 1 -60.45 58.76 -31.43
CA MET A 1 -60.84 57.66 -30.54
C MET A 1 -59.58 57.10 -29.90
N VAL A 2 -59.47 57.32 -28.59
CA VAL A 2 -58.79 56.56 -27.51
C VAL A 2 -57.34 56.03 -27.64
N ASP A 3 -56.63 56.32 -26.55
CA ASP A 3 -55.27 56.01 -26.05
C ASP A 3 -54.62 54.63 -26.28
N SER A 4 -53.28 54.59 -26.20
CA SER A 4 -52.46 53.67 -25.34
C SER A 4 -50.95 53.98 -25.52
N LEU A 5 -50.25 54.60 -24.56
CA LEU A 5 -49.53 54.06 -23.37
C LEU A 5 -48.28 53.17 -23.65
N PHE A 6 -47.08 53.80 -23.60
CA PHE A 6 -45.75 53.39 -23.06
C PHE A 6 -45.13 51.97 -23.36
N PRO A 7 -43.90 51.62 -22.89
CA PRO A 7 -42.59 51.96 -23.49
C PRO A 7 -41.65 50.73 -23.70
N SER A 8 -40.47 50.95 -24.30
CA SER A 8 -39.34 50.01 -24.41
C SER A 8 -39.07 49.17 -23.16
N THR A 9 -38.74 47.89 -23.34
CA THR A 9 -37.92 47.15 -22.37
C THR A 9 -36.85 46.32 -23.07
N GLU A 10 -35.65 46.48 -22.52
CA GLU A 10 -34.37 45.98 -22.98
C GLU A 10 -34.17 44.46 -22.78
N ALA A 11 -33.09 43.99 -23.39
CA ALA A 11 -32.49 42.67 -23.25
C ALA A 11 -32.45 42.16 -21.80
N THR A 12 -33.12 41.04 -21.58
CA THR A 12 -32.99 40.25 -20.36
C THR A 12 -31.58 39.68 -20.26
N VAL A 13 -30.87 40.15 -19.24
CA VAL A 13 -29.59 39.64 -18.76
C VAL A 13 -29.82 38.28 -18.12
N ASP A 14 -29.32 37.21 -18.75
CA ASP A 14 -29.12 35.92 -18.07
C ASP A 14 -27.83 36.00 -17.24
N ASP A 15 -27.98 36.35 -15.96
CA ASP A 15 -26.94 36.27 -14.92
C ASP A 15 -26.66 34.79 -14.56
N ALA A 16 -25.94 34.10 -15.44
CA ALA A 16 -25.42 32.77 -15.18
C ALA A 16 -24.17 32.86 -14.28
N SER A 17 -24.40 32.87 -12.96
CA SER A 17 -23.38 32.83 -11.92
C SER A 17 -22.28 31.77 -12.20
N PRO A 18 -20.99 32.15 -12.23
CA PRO A 18 -19.87 31.28 -12.63
C PRO A 18 -19.54 30.16 -11.62
N GLU A 19 -20.15 30.14 -10.44
CA GLU A 19 -19.90 29.11 -9.42
C GLU A 19 -20.56 27.76 -9.76
N SER A 20 -21.71 27.77 -10.46
CA SER A 20 -22.44 26.56 -10.82
C SER A 20 -21.67 25.67 -11.80
N ARG A 21 -21.00 26.27 -12.80
CA ARG A 21 -20.19 25.53 -13.80
C ARG A 21 -18.94 24.88 -13.16
N ARG A 22 -18.29 25.56 -12.22
CA ARG A 22 -17.12 25.01 -11.50
C ARG A 22 -17.51 23.81 -10.63
N LYS A 23 -18.68 23.87 -9.98
CA LYS A 23 -19.19 22.78 -9.13
C LYS A 23 -19.56 21.54 -9.95
N ARG A 24 -20.19 21.70 -11.12
CA ARG A 24 -20.51 20.57 -12.03
C ARG A 24 -19.25 19.92 -12.62
N ARG A 25 -18.24 20.69 -13.04
CA ARG A 25 -16.97 20.14 -13.56
C ARG A 25 -16.21 19.33 -12.52
N ARG A 26 -16.15 19.80 -11.27
CA ARG A 26 -15.48 19.10 -10.16
C ARG A 26 -16.16 17.77 -9.78
N ILE A 27 -17.49 17.68 -9.90
CA ILE A 27 -18.23 16.43 -9.66
C ILE A 27 -17.96 15.41 -10.78
N SER A 28 -17.89 15.85 -12.04
CA SER A 28 -17.55 14.94 -13.15
C SER A 28 -16.10 14.45 -13.11
N GLU A 29 -15.15 15.29 -12.68
CA GLU A 29 -13.74 14.91 -12.53
C GLU A 29 -13.55 13.91 -11.39
N THR A 30 -14.16 14.16 -10.23
CA THR A 30 -14.13 13.20 -9.11
C THR A 30 -14.81 11.88 -9.45
N ALA A 31 -15.95 11.89 -10.18
CA ALA A 31 -16.60 10.66 -10.64
C ALA A 31 -15.73 9.86 -11.62
N LYS A 32 -15.03 10.54 -12.55
CA LYS A 32 -14.09 9.89 -13.47
C LYS A 32 -12.88 9.30 -12.76
N GLU A 33 -12.26 10.05 -11.84
CA GLU A 33 -11.12 9.56 -11.03
C GLU A 33 -11.51 8.34 -10.19
N THR A 34 -12.74 8.30 -9.69
CA THR A 34 -13.25 7.16 -8.89
C THR A 34 -13.49 5.92 -9.78
N ALA A 35 -14.00 6.10 -11.00
CA ALA A 35 -14.21 5.01 -11.95
C ALA A 35 -12.89 4.42 -12.45
N GLU A 36 -11.94 5.26 -12.87
CA GLU A 36 -10.61 4.84 -13.31
C GLU A 36 -9.84 4.11 -12.20
N SER A 37 -9.93 4.60 -10.96
CA SER A 37 -9.32 3.93 -9.79
C SER A 37 -9.92 2.54 -9.54
N SER A 38 -11.22 2.38 -9.78
CA SER A 38 -11.95 1.10 -9.59
C SER A 38 -11.56 0.06 -10.63
N GLU A 39 -11.40 0.46 -11.90
CA GLU A 39 -10.96 -0.43 -12.98
C GLU A 39 -9.52 -0.89 -12.79
N ILE A 40 -8.60 0.04 -12.46
CA ILE A 40 -7.20 -0.26 -12.14
C ILE A 40 -7.12 -1.25 -10.97
N ASN A 41 -7.99 -1.09 -9.96
CA ASN A 41 -8.06 -2.02 -8.83
C ASN A 41 -8.48 -3.42 -9.30
N GLN A 42 -9.57 -3.55 -10.07
CA GLN A 42 -9.99 -4.86 -10.59
C GLN A 42 -8.91 -5.55 -11.43
N GLU A 43 -8.19 -4.80 -12.26
CA GLU A 43 -7.08 -5.33 -13.05
C GLU A 43 -5.93 -5.79 -12.16
N SER A 44 -5.58 -5.00 -11.13
CA SER A 44 -4.54 -5.37 -10.17
C SER A 44 -4.90 -6.64 -9.37
N LEU A 45 -6.17 -6.81 -8.98
CA LEU A 45 -6.66 -8.03 -8.34
C LEU A 45 -6.60 -9.25 -9.27
N LYS A 46 -7.00 -9.09 -10.52
CA LYS A 46 -6.89 -10.16 -11.54
C LYS A 46 -5.43 -10.55 -11.74
N ARG A 47 -4.53 -9.57 -11.78
CA ARG A 47 -3.08 -9.78 -11.95
C ARG A 47 -2.50 -10.71 -10.89
N TRP A 48 -2.76 -10.47 -9.60
CA TRP A 48 -2.21 -11.30 -8.51
C TRP A 48 -2.71 -12.75 -8.52
N ARG A 49 -3.84 -13.03 -9.17
CA ARG A 49 -4.38 -14.39 -9.30
C ARG A 49 -3.76 -15.19 -10.44
N THR A 50 -3.02 -14.56 -11.35
CA THR A 50 -2.44 -15.26 -12.51
C THR A 50 -1.22 -16.11 -12.14
N ASN A 51 -1.13 -17.30 -12.74
CA ASN A 51 0.03 -18.19 -12.55
C ASN A 51 1.34 -17.53 -13.04
N ARG A 52 1.28 -16.74 -14.12
CA ARG A 52 2.44 -16.03 -14.65
C ARG A 52 3.07 -15.09 -13.62
N VAL A 53 2.25 -14.35 -12.86
CA VAL A 53 2.75 -13.44 -11.81
C VAL A 53 3.36 -14.22 -10.66
N GLN A 54 2.75 -15.34 -10.26
CA GLN A 54 3.31 -16.26 -9.27
C GLN A 54 4.71 -16.77 -9.68
N GLN A 55 4.89 -17.19 -10.93
CA GLN A 55 6.19 -17.65 -11.45
C GLN A 55 7.25 -16.54 -11.49
N ILE A 56 6.86 -15.34 -11.92
CA ILE A 56 7.77 -14.17 -11.92
C ILE A 56 8.18 -13.81 -10.49
N TYR A 57 7.24 -13.86 -9.55
CA TYR A 57 7.52 -13.62 -8.14
C TYR A 57 8.49 -14.68 -7.58
N ALA A 58 8.19 -15.97 -7.78
CA ALA A 58 8.99 -17.08 -7.28
C ALA A 58 10.44 -17.05 -7.80
N SER A 59 10.62 -16.85 -9.11
CA SER A 59 11.96 -16.73 -9.73
C SER A 59 12.77 -15.57 -9.16
N LYS A 60 12.16 -14.38 -9.04
CA LYS A 60 12.80 -13.21 -8.42
C LYS A 60 13.10 -13.41 -6.94
N LEU A 61 12.23 -14.11 -6.21
CA LEU A 61 12.43 -14.40 -4.80
C LEU A 61 13.67 -15.27 -4.59
N VAL A 62 13.78 -16.38 -5.33
CA VAL A 62 14.95 -17.28 -5.24
C VAL A 62 16.24 -16.53 -5.60
N GLU A 63 16.22 -15.72 -6.65
CA GLU A 63 17.37 -14.92 -7.06
C GLU A 63 17.77 -13.89 -5.99
N ALA A 64 16.80 -13.20 -5.38
CA ALA A 64 17.05 -12.25 -4.30
C ALA A 64 17.58 -12.94 -3.03
N LEU A 65 17.05 -14.10 -2.68
CA LEU A 65 17.52 -14.88 -1.53
C LEU A 65 18.95 -15.39 -1.72
N ARG A 66 19.33 -15.81 -2.94
CA ARG A 66 20.72 -16.15 -3.27
C ARG A 66 21.68 -14.99 -3.01
N ARG A 67 21.31 -13.77 -3.41
CA ARG A 67 22.10 -12.55 -3.15
C ARG A 67 22.21 -12.24 -1.65
N VAL A 68 21.12 -12.40 -0.90
CA VAL A 68 21.12 -12.19 0.56
C VAL A 68 22.04 -13.20 1.25
N ARG A 69 21.95 -14.49 0.87
CA ARG A 69 22.82 -15.55 1.41
C ARG A 69 24.29 -15.25 1.15
N GLN A 70 24.66 -14.85 -0.07
CA GLN A 70 26.05 -14.47 -0.40
C GLN A 70 26.56 -13.31 0.46
N ARG A 71 25.70 -12.33 0.76
CA ARG A 71 26.03 -11.18 1.60
C ARG A 71 26.05 -11.49 3.10
N SER A 72 25.39 -12.57 3.52
CA SER A 72 25.22 -12.99 4.92
C SER A 72 26.27 -14.02 5.36
N ASN A 73 27.25 -14.36 4.50
CA ASN A 73 28.35 -15.28 4.81
C ASN A 73 29.31 -14.78 5.92
N ASP A 74 28.95 -13.70 6.61
CA ASP A 74 29.67 -13.00 7.69
C ASP A 74 28.97 -13.23 9.05
N GLY A 75 28.61 -14.48 9.37
CA GLY A 75 28.23 -14.90 10.74
C GLY A 75 26.86 -14.44 11.26
N GLY A 76 25.82 -14.36 10.41
CA GLY A 76 24.48 -13.92 10.83
C GLY A 76 23.73 -14.90 11.75
N LYS A 77 23.08 -14.40 12.81
CA LYS A 77 22.21 -15.16 13.73
C LYS A 77 20.97 -15.71 13.00
N ILE A 78 20.48 -16.90 13.36
CA ILE A 78 19.29 -17.54 12.74
C ILE A 78 18.05 -16.63 12.74
N THR A 79 17.86 -15.83 13.80
CA THR A 79 16.75 -14.88 13.90
C THR A 79 16.85 -13.70 12.93
N SER A 80 18.06 -13.31 12.52
CA SER A 80 18.24 -12.31 11.45
C SER A 80 17.98 -12.92 10.08
N ALA A 81 18.33 -14.19 9.86
CA ALA A 81 18.05 -14.88 8.60
C ALA A 81 16.54 -14.94 8.31
N ALA A 82 15.71 -15.34 9.29
CA ALA A 82 14.25 -15.37 9.12
C ALA A 82 13.66 -13.98 8.81
N ARG A 83 14.16 -12.93 9.47
CA ARG A 83 13.74 -11.55 9.20
C ARG A 83 14.19 -11.09 7.81
N GLU A 84 15.39 -11.44 7.39
CA GLU A 84 15.91 -11.11 6.06
C GLU A 84 15.13 -11.80 4.95
N ILE A 85 14.74 -13.05 5.14
CA ILE A 85 13.88 -13.78 4.19
C ILE A 85 12.54 -13.05 4.06
N ARG A 86 11.88 -12.74 5.18
CA ARG A 86 10.60 -12.02 5.20
C ARG A 86 10.71 -10.65 4.52
N ASP A 87 11.69 -9.85 4.93
CA ASP A 87 11.95 -8.54 4.33
C ASP A 87 12.22 -8.64 2.83
N THR A 88 12.89 -9.71 2.39
CA THR A 88 13.19 -9.95 0.97
C THR A 88 11.93 -10.34 0.20
N ALA A 89 11.12 -11.23 0.76
CA ALA A 89 9.83 -11.61 0.20
C ALA A 89 8.91 -10.39 0.02
N ASP A 90 8.80 -9.55 1.06
CA ASP A 90 7.99 -8.33 1.02
C ASP A 90 8.50 -7.33 -0.03
N ARG A 91 9.83 -7.20 -0.20
CA ARG A 91 10.42 -6.34 -1.24
C ARG A 91 10.13 -6.85 -2.63
N VAL A 92 10.31 -8.14 -2.86
CA VAL A 92 10.06 -8.75 -4.18
C VAL A 92 8.57 -8.64 -4.52
N LEU A 93 7.69 -8.79 -3.52
CA LEU A 93 6.25 -8.58 -3.68
C LEU A 93 5.96 -7.12 -4.10
N ALA A 94 6.48 -6.15 -3.35
CA ALA A 94 6.30 -4.73 -3.65
C ALA A 94 6.92 -4.30 -4.99
N ALA A 95 8.09 -4.83 -5.35
CA ALA A 95 8.73 -4.58 -6.64
C ALA A 95 7.92 -5.19 -7.79
N SER A 96 7.29 -6.34 -7.57
CA SER A 96 6.38 -6.96 -8.53
C SER A 96 5.14 -6.10 -8.75
N ALA A 97 4.66 -5.40 -7.73
CA ALA A 97 3.59 -4.40 -7.87
C ALA A 97 4.01 -3.14 -8.68
N ARG A 98 5.29 -3.00 -9.08
CA ARG A 98 5.83 -1.86 -9.85
C ARG A 98 5.64 -0.49 -9.19
N GLY A 99 5.37 -0.44 -7.89
CA GLY A 99 5.12 0.82 -7.19
C GLY A 99 3.79 1.49 -7.58
N THR A 100 2.88 0.79 -8.24
CA THR A 100 1.58 1.36 -8.64
C THR A 100 0.70 1.65 -7.43
N THR A 101 0.78 0.82 -6.40
CA THR A 101 -0.02 0.94 -5.17
C THR A 101 0.72 1.71 -4.07
N ARG A 102 -0.02 2.32 -3.14
CA ARG A 102 0.56 3.02 -2.00
C ARG A 102 1.30 2.05 -1.08
N TRP A 103 0.76 0.86 -0.85
CA TRP A 103 1.41 -0.13 0.01
C TRP A 103 2.76 -0.58 -0.57
N SER A 104 2.86 -0.79 -1.88
CA SER A 104 4.12 -1.21 -2.51
C SER A 104 5.19 -0.12 -2.41
N ARG A 105 4.83 1.15 -2.66
CA ARG A 105 5.72 2.30 -2.43
C ARG A 105 6.15 2.40 -0.96
N ALA A 106 5.25 2.14 -0.02
CA ALA A 106 5.56 2.21 1.41
C ALA A 106 6.58 1.13 1.86
N VAL A 107 6.46 -0.09 1.32
CA VAL A 107 7.40 -1.20 1.54
C VAL A 107 8.77 -0.90 0.93
N LEU A 108 8.82 -0.32 -0.27
CA LEU A 108 10.11 0.07 -0.88
C LEU A 108 10.77 1.24 -0.13
N ALA A 109 9.99 2.22 0.34
CA ALA A 109 10.48 3.39 1.04
C ALA A 109 11.01 3.10 2.45
N THR A 110 10.65 1.97 3.08
CA THR A 110 10.99 1.70 4.48
C THR A 110 12.50 1.58 4.71
N ARG A 111 13.25 0.98 3.75
CA ARG A 111 14.72 0.87 3.86
C ARG A 111 15.43 2.18 3.54
N VAL A 112 14.92 2.97 2.60
CA VAL A 112 15.45 4.32 2.31
C VAL A 112 15.35 5.17 3.56
N ARG A 113 14.18 5.20 4.21
CA ARG A 113 14.00 5.90 5.49
C ARG A 113 14.88 5.35 6.61
N ALA A 114 15.08 4.03 6.68
CA ALA A 114 15.98 3.42 7.66
C ALA A 114 17.45 3.79 7.40
N SER A 115 17.90 3.82 6.15
CA SER A 115 19.26 4.20 5.75
C SER A 115 19.52 5.69 6.02
N LEU A 116 18.62 6.57 5.60
CA LEU A 116 18.72 8.01 5.88
C LEU A 116 18.74 8.29 7.39
N LYS A 117 17.99 7.53 8.20
CA LYS A 117 18.05 7.63 9.66
C LYS A 117 19.39 7.13 10.23
N LYS A 118 20.07 6.17 9.61
CA LYS A 118 21.43 5.77 10.00
C LYS A 118 22.43 6.89 9.71
N HIS A 119 22.35 7.53 8.55
CA HIS A 119 23.23 8.65 8.19
C HIS A 119 22.98 9.91 9.03
N LYS A 120 21.74 10.19 9.46
CA LYS A 120 21.44 11.32 10.37
C LYS A 120 21.86 11.10 11.82
N LYS A 121 22.14 9.86 12.24
CA LYS A 121 22.58 9.56 13.62
C LYS A 121 24.05 9.88 13.88
N ALA A 122 24.83 10.20 12.85
CA ALA A 122 26.23 10.61 13.00
C ALA A 122 26.41 12.09 13.43
N LYS A 123 25.33 12.89 13.52
CA LYS A 123 25.44 14.33 13.83
C LYS A 123 24.34 14.86 14.74
N LEU A 124 24.04 14.17 15.84
CA LEU A 124 23.21 14.70 16.93
C LEU A 124 23.69 14.14 18.28
N THR A 125 24.82 14.63 18.77
CA THR A 125 25.01 14.76 20.22
C THR A 125 24.13 15.93 20.67
N GLY A 126 23.38 15.77 21.75
CA GLY A 126 22.69 16.88 22.41
C GLY A 126 21.38 17.38 21.77
N ALA A 127 20.29 16.61 21.90
CA ALA A 127 18.97 17.19 22.14
C ALA A 127 18.02 16.09 22.63
N ARG A 128 17.93 15.93 23.95
CA ARG A 128 16.81 15.22 24.58
C ARG A 128 15.54 15.99 24.21
N LYS A 129 14.79 15.47 23.24
CA LYS A 129 13.46 15.97 22.91
C LYS A 129 12.60 15.79 24.18
N PRO A 130 11.95 16.83 24.72
CA PRO A 130 11.06 16.64 25.85
C PRO A 130 9.96 15.66 25.41
N ARG A 131 9.80 14.58 26.18
CA ARG A 131 8.62 13.74 26.11
C ARG A 131 7.46 14.68 26.38
N LYS A 132 6.74 15.07 25.34
CA LYS A 132 5.45 15.71 25.52
C LYS A 132 4.53 14.61 26.02
N ASP A 133 4.51 14.47 27.33
CA ASP A 133 3.44 13.80 28.06
C ASP A 133 2.16 14.57 27.73
N THR A 134 1.54 14.23 26.60
CA THR A 134 0.19 14.68 26.37
C THR A 134 -0.70 13.71 27.12
N ALA A 135 -1.31 14.25 28.17
CA ALA A 135 -2.57 13.82 28.74
C ALA A 135 -3.73 13.63 27.70
N ALA A 136 -3.43 13.58 26.39
CA ALA A 136 -4.32 13.29 25.29
C ALA A 136 -4.57 11.78 25.09
N GLU A 137 -3.73 10.89 25.63
CA GLU A 137 -3.96 9.42 25.56
C GLU A 137 -5.18 8.98 26.39
N ARG A 138 -5.67 9.84 27.30
CA ARG A 138 -6.82 9.55 28.18
C ARG A 138 -8.19 9.94 27.62
N LYS A 139 -8.25 10.58 26.45
CA LYS A 139 -9.51 10.78 25.72
C LYS A 139 -9.64 9.76 24.59
N ARG A 140 -9.61 8.47 24.94
CA ARG A 140 -10.24 7.43 24.09
C ARG A 140 -11.76 7.54 24.23
N SER A 141 -12.31 8.69 23.86
CA SER A 141 -13.75 8.86 23.71
C SER A 141 -14.19 7.89 22.61
N LYS A 142 -14.70 6.73 23.04
CA LYS A 142 -15.54 5.75 22.35
C LYS A 142 -15.68 6.02 20.83
N LEU A 143 -14.61 5.84 20.05
CA LEU A 143 -14.76 5.84 18.60
C LEU A 143 -15.78 4.73 18.26
N PRO A 144 -16.71 4.97 17.33
CA PRO A 144 -17.57 3.92 16.80
C PRO A 144 -16.77 2.65 16.47
N ALA A 145 -17.39 1.48 16.63
CA ALA A 145 -16.71 0.19 16.41
C ALA A 145 -16.06 0.10 15.01
N VAL A 146 -16.71 0.70 14.01
CA VAL A 146 -16.23 0.78 12.63
C VAL A 146 -14.93 1.59 12.53
N GLU A 147 -14.86 2.77 13.13
CA GLU A 147 -13.64 3.61 13.11
C GLU A 147 -12.46 2.94 13.79
N ARG A 148 -12.69 2.17 14.86
CA ARG A 148 -11.65 1.36 15.51
C ARG A 148 -11.09 0.32 14.54
N LYS A 149 -11.96 -0.40 13.82
CA LYS A 149 -11.56 -1.41 12.83
C LYS A 149 -10.80 -0.75 11.67
N LEU A 150 -11.26 0.40 11.17
CA LEU A 150 -10.55 1.16 10.12
C LEU A 150 -9.15 1.59 10.56
N LYS A 151 -9.00 2.04 11.82
CA LYS A 151 -7.70 2.41 12.39
C LYS A 151 -6.75 1.21 12.52
N ILE A 152 -7.29 0.02 12.82
CA ILE A 152 -6.52 -1.23 12.85
C ILE A 152 -6.09 -1.60 11.43
N LEU A 153 -7.02 -1.58 10.47
CA LEU A 153 -6.74 -1.91 9.08
C LEU A 153 -5.66 -0.99 8.48
N GLY A 154 -5.75 0.32 8.73
CA GLY A 154 -4.72 1.28 8.30
C GLY A 154 -3.34 1.08 8.94
N ARG A 155 -3.24 0.33 10.05
CA ARG A 155 -1.95 -0.06 10.64
C ARG A 155 -1.40 -1.36 10.05
N LEU A 156 -2.27 -2.24 9.56
CA LEU A 156 -1.91 -3.52 8.94
C LEU A 156 -1.43 -3.32 7.51
N VAL A 157 -2.14 -2.50 6.73
CA VAL A 157 -1.78 -2.22 5.33
C VAL A 157 -0.62 -1.22 5.29
N PRO A 158 0.52 -1.54 4.64
CA PRO A 158 1.66 -0.63 4.55
C PRO A 158 1.27 0.73 3.98
N GLY A 159 1.68 1.82 4.64
CA GLY A 159 1.44 3.18 4.13
C GLY A 159 0.03 3.74 4.32
N CYS A 160 -0.92 2.98 4.88
CA CYS A 160 -2.35 3.36 4.93
C CYS A 160 -2.84 3.89 6.28
N ARG A 161 -1.95 4.44 7.13
CA ARG A 161 -2.33 4.92 8.49
C ARG A 161 -3.20 6.17 8.52
N LYS A 162 -3.20 6.97 7.45
CA LYS A 162 -3.85 8.29 7.38
C LYS A 162 -4.39 8.53 5.96
N VAL A 163 -5.22 7.61 5.47
CA VAL A 163 -5.84 7.68 4.15
C VAL A 163 -7.36 7.70 4.30
N THR A 164 -8.06 8.11 3.24
CA THR A 164 -9.53 8.06 3.17
C THR A 164 -10.00 6.61 3.22
N VAL A 165 -11.23 6.38 3.70
CA VAL A 165 -11.79 5.03 3.86
C VAL A 165 -11.85 4.25 2.54
N PRO A 166 -12.33 4.82 1.41
CA PRO A 166 -12.35 4.10 0.13
C PRO A 166 -10.96 3.62 -0.28
N ASN A 167 -9.98 4.52 -0.30
CA ASN A 167 -8.60 4.20 -0.66
C ASN A 167 -7.97 3.17 0.31
N LEU A 168 -8.35 3.19 1.60
CA LEU A 168 -7.90 2.17 2.55
C LEU A 168 -8.40 0.78 2.15
N LEU A 169 -9.67 0.67 1.76
CA LEU A 169 -10.29 -0.60 1.38
C LEU A 169 -9.75 -1.10 0.04
N ASP A 170 -9.52 -0.21 -0.92
CA ASP A 170 -8.90 -0.56 -2.20
C ASP A 170 -7.49 -1.12 -2.00
N GLU A 171 -6.63 -0.40 -1.27
CA GLU A 171 -5.26 -0.83 -0.97
C GLU A 171 -5.23 -2.09 -0.11
N ALA A 172 -6.20 -2.27 0.80
CA ALA A 172 -6.31 -3.48 1.60
C ALA A 172 -6.65 -4.70 0.73
N THR A 173 -7.59 -4.54 -0.20
CA THR A 173 -8.04 -5.63 -1.08
C THR A 173 -6.91 -6.06 -2.01
N ASP A 174 -6.19 -5.10 -2.63
CA ASP A 174 -5.02 -5.42 -3.45
C ASP A 174 -3.89 -6.07 -2.63
N TYR A 175 -3.63 -5.56 -1.42
CA TYR A 175 -2.59 -6.14 -0.57
C TYR A 175 -2.92 -7.57 -0.12
N ILE A 176 -4.19 -7.89 0.17
CA ILE A 176 -4.63 -9.27 0.46
C ILE A 176 -4.35 -10.18 -0.74
N ALA A 177 -4.77 -9.78 -1.95
CA ALA A 177 -4.54 -10.58 -3.16
C ALA A 177 -3.04 -10.81 -3.43
N ALA A 178 -2.21 -9.79 -3.18
CA ALA A 178 -0.76 -9.87 -3.28
C ALA A 178 -0.17 -10.87 -2.26
N LEU A 179 -0.63 -10.83 -1.01
CA LEU A 179 -0.20 -11.77 0.04
C LEU A 179 -0.63 -13.20 -0.27
N GLU A 180 -1.86 -13.42 -0.74
CA GLU A 180 -2.33 -14.75 -1.15
C GLU A 180 -1.45 -15.33 -2.27
N MET A 181 -1.10 -14.52 -3.27
CA MET A 181 -0.18 -14.92 -4.34
C MET A 181 1.20 -15.31 -3.80
N GLN A 182 1.70 -14.56 -2.81
CA GLN A 182 2.99 -14.82 -2.18
C GLN A 182 2.96 -16.14 -1.42
N VAL A 183 1.91 -16.41 -0.66
CA VAL A 183 1.74 -17.67 0.08
C VAL A 183 1.72 -18.85 -0.89
N ARG A 184 0.89 -18.80 -1.94
CA ARG A 184 0.84 -19.84 -2.98
C ARG A 184 2.21 -20.08 -3.63
N ALA A 185 2.94 -19.01 -3.96
CA ALA A 185 4.26 -19.13 -4.55
C ALA A 185 5.28 -19.81 -3.61
N MET A 186 5.26 -19.41 -2.34
CA MET A 186 6.19 -19.95 -1.34
C MET A 186 5.87 -21.41 -0.99
N GLU A 187 4.60 -21.79 -0.97
CA GLU A 187 4.16 -23.18 -0.83
C GLU A 187 4.67 -24.04 -1.99
N SER A 188 4.46 -23.62 -3.24
CA SER A 188 4.98 -24.36 -4.41
C SER A 188 6.51 -24.50 -4.38
N LEU A 189 7.24 -23.47 -3.93
CA LEU A 189 8.69 -23.57 -3.76
C LEU A 189 9.07 -24.57 -2.65
N ALA A 190 8.35 -24.58 -1.53
CA ALA A 190 8.59 -25.51 -0.44
C ALA A 190 8.35 -26.96 -0.87
N GLU A 191 7.27 -27.22 -1.62
CA GLU A 191 6.98 -28.54 -2.20
C GLU A 191 8.08 -29.02 -3.15
N LEU A 192 8.53 -28.15 -4.06
CA LEU A 192 9.63 -28.48 -4.99
C LEU A 192 10.93 -28.78 -4.24
N LEU A 193 11.25 -28.01 -3.20
CA LEU A 193 12.44 -28.24 -2.37
C LEU A 193 12.33 -29.51 -1.53
N ALA A 194 11.14 -29.83 -1.02
CA ALA A 194 10.88 -31.07 -0.28
C ALA A 194 10.99 -32.30 -1.18
N ALA A 195 10.50 -32.22 -2.43
CA ALA A 195 10.62 -33.28 -3.41
C ALA A 195 12.07 -33.49 -3.90
N ALA A 196 12.86 -32.41 -4.00
CA ALA A 196 14.26 -32.45 -4.40
C ALA A 196 15.23 -32.80 -3.26
N ALA A 197 14.77 -32.77 -2.00
CA ALA A 197 15.62 -33.13 -0.87
C ALA A 197 16.02 -34.60 -0.98
N PRO A 198 17.31 -34.95 -0.85
CA PRO A 198 17.71 -36.34 -0.81
C PRO A 198 17.01 -36.98 0.39
N ARG A 199 16.29 -38.08 0.14
CA ARG A 199 15.81 -38.96 1.21
C ARG A 199 17.06 -39.51 1.89
N SER A 200 17.57 -38.83 2.91
CA SER A 200 18.60 -39.38 3.78
C SER A 200 17.97 -40.62 4.40
N THR A 201 18.33 -41.76 3.83
CA THR A 201 17.94 -43.09 4.27
C THR A 201 18.28 -43.19 5.75
N LEU A 202 17.24 -43.16 6.58
CA LEU A 202 17.27 -43.58 7.98
C LEU A 202 17.55 -45.08 7.99
N THR A 203 18.83 -45.44 7.85
CA THR A 203 19.33 -46.73 8.31
C THR A 203 19.38 -46.63 9.83
N ARG A 204 18.32 -47.09 10.49
CA ARG A 204 18.26 -47.26 11.94
C ARG A 204 18.88 -48.63 12.28
N PRO A 205 19.72 -48.73 13.32
CA PRO A 205 20.33 -49.99 13.76
C PRO A 205 19.29 -51.00 14.27
#